data_AF-A0A447TKZ7-F1
#
_entry.id   AF-A0A447TKZ7-F1
#
_cell.length_a   1.000
_cell.length_b   1.000
_cell.length_c   1.000
_cell.angle_alpha   90.00
_cell.angle_beta   90.00
_cell.angle_gamma   90.00
#
_symmetry.space_group_name_H-M   'P 1'
#
loop_
_entity.id
_entity.type
_entity.pdbx_description
1 polymer ?
#
loop_
_entity_poly.entity_id
_entity_poly.type
_entity_poly.pdbx_seq_one_letter_code
_entity_poly.pdbx_strand_id
1 'polypeptide(L)'
;MLALGCIAVTLTHSMLEYPLWYYYFLAMLVVFMAMAPRGERALAWPLRLPLLAALAWVGWLSISTTSMFWELVNLYVPTGNASKDKVRAERLIEIVETKPLFAYHALYTLDDYLPVNRDNLRQKLALEDRLTAFRPYPDVMLKRAQLELLAGEREKAEQTLRTTLASFPTYAGQFLETLGDQDPAWEPLRRISREAYDKLPAKFRTLQE
;
A
#
# COMPACT_ATOMS: atom_id res chain seq x y z
N MET A 1 -6.06 -36.37 9.66
CA MET A 1 -5.02 -35.62 10.40
C MET A 1 -4.22 -34.70 9.49
N LEU A 2 -3.81 -35.13 8.29
CA LEU A 2 -3.07 -34.29 7.34
C LEU A 2 -3.79 -32.96 7.00
N ALA A 3 -5.09 -32.99 6.67
CA ALA A 3 -5.86 -31.78 6.37
C ALA A 3 -5.91 -30.77 7.53
N LEU A 4 -6.00 -31.23 8.78
CA LEU A 4 -5.97 -30.35 9.96
C LEU A 4 -4.60 -29.71 10.17
N GLY A 5 -3.53 -30.47 9.91
CA GLY A 5 -2.17 -29.94 9.90
C GLY A 5 -1.99 -28.86 8.83
N CYS A 6 -2.49 -29.11 7.62
CA CYS A 6 -2.47 -28.13 6.52
C CYS A 6 -3.27 -26.86 6.87
N ILE A 7 -4.46 -26.97 7.47
CA ILE A 7 -5.24 -25.81 7.97
C ILE A 7 -4.42 -25.01 8.98
N ALA A 8 -3.82 -25.68 9.98
CA ALA A 8 -3.04 -25.01 11.01
C ALA A 8 -1.82 -24.26 10.43
N VAL A 9 -1.11 -24.89 9.49
CA VAL A 9 0.01 -24.27 8.77
C VAL A 9 -0.47 -23.07 7.95
N THR A 10 -1.55 -23.21 7.18
CA THR A 10 -2.11 -22.10 6.38
C THR A 10 -2.54 -20.93 7.26
N LEU A 11 -3.21 -21.17 8.39
CA LEU A 11 -3.60 -20.12 9.32
C LEU A 11 -2.39 -19.46 10.00
N THR A 12 -1.36 -20.24 10.33
CA THR A 12 -0.13 -19.71 10.96
C THR A 12 0.65 -18.83 9.99
N HIS A 13 0.92 -19.30 8.77
CA HIS A 13 1.52 -18.46 7.72
C HIS A 13 0.66 -17.24 7.42
N SER A 14 -0.66 -17.38 7.56
CA SER A 14 -1.57 -16.27 7.36
C SER A 14 -1.42 -15.13 8.35
N MET A 15 -1.04 -15.45 9.59
CA MET A 15 -0.79 -14.44 10.62
C MET A 15 0.61 -13.82 10.54
N LEU A 16 1.57 -14.49 9.89
CA LEU A 16 2.99 -14.13 9.90
C LEU A 16 3.47 -13.47 8.61
N GLU A 17 3.08 -13.99 7.44
CA GLU A 17 3.71 -13.63 6.17
C GLU A 17 2.69 -13.14 5.13
N TYR A 18 1.63 -13.92 4.91
CA TYR A 18 0.68 -13.67 3.82
C TYR A 18 -0.74 -13.72 4.31
N PRO A 19 -1.44 -12.58 4.46
CA PRO A 19 -2.76 -12.61 5.07
C PRO A 19 -3.75 -13.43 4.24
N LEU A 20 -4.81 -13.92 4.89
CA LEU A 20 -5.71 -14.92 4.30
C LEU A 20 -6.53 -14.35 3.13
N TRP A 21 -6.60 -13.02 3.01
CA TRP A 21 -7.26 -12.30 1.91
C TRP A 21 -6.66 -12.56 0.52
N TYR A 22 -5.47 -13.15 0.44
CA TYR A 22 -4.92 -13.60 -0.83
C TYR A 22 -5.69 -14.82 -1.34
N TYR A 23 -6.32 -14.68 -2.51
CA TYR A 23 -7.24 -15.69 -3.05
C TYR A 23 -6.66 -17.10 -3.10
N TYR A 24 -5.37 -17.25 -3.41
CA TYR A 24 -4.71 -18.56 -3.48
C TYR A 24 -4.56 -19.23 -2.10
N PHE A 25 -4.27 -18.46 -1.03
CA PHE A 25 -4.25 -18.99 0.34
C PHE A 25 -5.66 -19.31 0.84
N LEU A 26 -6.64 -18.45 0.53
CA LEU A 26 -8.04 -18.70 0.88
C LEU A 26 -8.59 -19.95 0.19
N ALA A 27 -8.34 -20.10 -1.11
CA ALA A 27 -8.75 -21.26 -1.89
C ALA A 27 -8.15 -22.55 -1.31
N MET A 28 -6.87 -22.53 -0.97
CA MET A 28 -6.21 -23.68 -0.37
C MET A 28 -6.79 -24.01 1.01
N LEU A 29 -7.08 -23.00 1.85
CA LEU A 29 -7.77 -23.20 3.12
C LEU A 29 -9.14 -23.85 2.93
N VAL A 30 -9.93 -23.40 1.94
CA VAL A 30 -11.25 -23.99 1.61
C VAL A 30 -11.10 -25.45 1.21
N VAL A 31 -10.11 -25.79 0.38
CA VAL A 31 -9.81 -27.18 0.00
C VAL A 31 -9.47 -28.02 1.23
N PHE A 32 -8.59 -27.54 2.11
CA PHE A 32 -8.23 -28.28 3.31
C PHE A 32 -9.40 -28.43 4.29
N MET A 33 -10.24 -27.40 4.43
CA MET A 33 -11.48 -27.50 5.22
C MET A 33 -12.47 -28.50 4.63
N ALA A 34 -12.58 -28.59 3.30
CA ALA A 34 -13.43 -29.58 2.64
C ALA A 34 -12.91 -31.01 2.84
N MET A 35 -11.60 -31.20 2.92
CA MET A 35 -10.92 -32.48 3.17
C MET A 35 -10.78 -32.83 4.66
N ALA A 36 -11.11 -31.91 5.56
CA ALA A 36 -11.01 -32.16 6.99
C ALA A 36 -11.96 -33.30 7.40
N PRO A 37 -11.52 -34.22 8.27
CA PRO A 37 -12.36 -35.33 8.72
C PRO A 37 -13.65 -34.78 9.34
N ARG A 38 -14.79 -35.17 8.76
CA ARG A 38 -16.10 -34.80 9.27
C ARG A 38 -16.38 -35.64 10.51
N GLY A 39 -16.61 -34.98 11.65
CA GLY A 39 -17.21 -35.66 12.79
C GLY A 39 -18.63 -36.11 12.44
N GLU A 40 -19.11 -37.20 13.05
CA GLU A 40 -20.48 -37.70 12.89
C GLU A 40 -21.54 -36.67 13.35
N ARG A 41 -21.12 -35.70 14.17
CA ARG A 41 -21.94 -34.58 14.62
C ARG A 41 -22.06 -33.53 13.53
N ALA A 42 -23.10 -33.70 12.73
CA ALA A 42 -23.69 -32.62 11.95
C ALA A 42 -24.03 -31.43 12.87
N LEU A 43 -23.56 -30.23 12.50
CA LEU A 43 -23.99 -28.99 13.16
C LEU A 43 -25.52 -28.90 13.09
N ALA A 44 -26.19 -28.60 14.20
CA ALA A 44 -27.65 -28.46 14.20
C ALA A 44 -28.08 -27.36 13.22
N TRP A 45 -29.21 -27.54 12.53
CA TRP A 45 -29.75 -26.57 11.57
C TRP A 45 -29.72 -25.10 12.04
N PRO A 46 -30.14 -24.75 13.28
CA PRO A 46 -30.10 -23.36 13.75
C PRO A 46 -28.67 -22.78 13.81
N LEU A 47 -27.66 -23.60 14.05
CA LEU A 47 -26.26 -23.17 14.06
C LEU A 47 -25.66 -23.05 12.64
N ARG A 48 -26.31 -23.61 11.62
CA ARG A 48 -25.90 -23.45 10.20
C ARG A 48 -26.41 -22.17 9.57
N LEU A 49 -27.55 -21.66 10.02
CA LEU A 49 -28.14 -20.42 9.51
C LEU A 49 -27.17 -19.22 9.55
N PRO A 50 -26.46 -18.92 10.66
CA PRO A 50 -25.50 -17.81 10.67
C PRO A 50 -24.33 -18.03 9.71
N LEU A 51 -23.86 -19.27 9.54
CA LEU A 51 -22.81 -19.62 8.58
C LEU A 51 -23.26 -19.41 7.14
N LEU A 52 -24.48 -19.87 6.80
CA LEU A 52 -25.06 -19.66 5.47
C LEU A 52 -25.33 -18.18 5.19
N ALA A 53 -25.80 -17.43 6.20
CA ALA A 53 -25.98 -15.99 6.09
C ALA A 53 -24.65 -15.26 5.89
N ALA A 54 -23.59 -15.64 6.61
CA ALA A 54 -22.26 -15.09 6.42
C ALA A 54 -21.70 -15.39 5.01
N LEU A 55 -21.88 -16.62 4.52
CA LEU A 55 -21.49 -17.01 3.16
C LEU A 55 -22.26 -16.22 2.09
N ALA A 56 -23.58 -16.10 2.25
CA ALA A 56 -24.42 -15.31 1.35
C ALA A 56 -24.02 -13.83 1.37
N TRP A 57 -23.71 -13.29 2.54
CA TRP A 57 -23.23 -11.92 2.71
C TRP A 57 -21.89 -11.69 2.02
N VAL A 58 -20.92 -12.59 2.19
CA VAL A 58 -19.63 -12.51 1.50
C VAL A 58 -19.81 -12.61 -0.02
N GLY A 59 -20.63 -13.55 -0.49
CA GLY A 59 -20.94 -13.68 -1.93
C GLY A 59 -21.61 -12.43 -2.50
N TRP A 60 -22.56 -11.85 -1.76
CA TRP A 60 -23.19 -10.58 -2.10
C TRP A 60 -22.17 -9.43 -2.14
N LEU A 61 -21.27 -9.34 -1.15
CA LEU A 61 -20.20 -8.35 -1.14
C LEU A 61 -19.28 -8.52 -2.36
N SER A 62 -18.87 -9.74 -2.71
CA SER A 62 -18.03 -9.99 -3.89
C SER A 62 -18.68 -9.52 -5.19
N ILE A 63 -19.97 -9.77 -5.37
CA ILE A 63 -20.71 -9.35 -6.57
C ILE A 63 -20.91 -7.83 -6.58
N SER A 64 -21.40 -7.27 -5.47
CA SER A 64 -21.72 -5.83 -5.37
C SER A 64 -20.49 -4.93 -5.48
N THR A 65 -19.31 -5.44 -5.13
CA THR A 65 -18.03 -4.71 -5.22
C THR A 65 -17.33 -4.83 -6.57
N THR A 66 -17.81 -5.70 -7.46
CA THR A 66 -17.13 -5.99 -8.74
C THR A 66 -17.03 -4.74 -9.63
N SER A 67 -18.06 -3.90 -9.68
CA SER A 67 -18.01 -2.65 -10.47
C SER A 67 -16.92 -1.70 -9.97
N MET A 68 -16.84 -1.51 -8.66
CA MET A 68 -15.83 -0.66 -8.02
C MET A 68 -14.41 -1.20 -8.21
N PHE A 69 -14.25 -2.53 -8.20
CA PHE A 69 -12.98 -3.16 -8.53
C PHE A 69 -12.51 -2.78 -9.94
N TRP A 70 -13.37 -2.92 -10.95
CA TRP A 70 -13.03 -2.55 -12.33
C TRP A 70 -12.80 -1.05 -12.50
N GLU A 71 -13.54 -0.22 -11.77
CA GLU A 71 -13.30 1.22 -11.74
C GLU A 71 -11.90 1.55 -11.21
N LEU A 72 -11.48 0.96 -10.08
CA LEU A 72 -10.13 1.15 -9.56
C LEU A 72 -9.06 0.63 -10.51
N VAL A 73 -9.29 -0.52 -11.17
CA VAL A 73 -8.37 -1.05 -12.19
C VAL A 73 -8.20 -0.04 -13.33
N ASN A 74 -9.29 0.60 -13.78
CA ASN A 74 -9.24 1.61 -14.84
C ASN A 74 -8.54 2.91 -14.40
N LEU A 75 -8.54 3.21 -13.09
CA LEU A 75 -7.87 4.35 -12.47
C LEU A 75 -6.42 4.04 -12.05
N TYR A 76 -5.94 2.80 -12.23
CA TYR A 76 -4.69 2.36 -11.61
C TYR A 76 -3.45 3.10 -12.12
N VAL A 77 -3.42 3.52 -13.38
CA VAL A 77 -2.25 4.15 -14.00
C VAL A 77 -2.63 5.53 -14.57
N PRO A 78 -1.79 6.57 -14.35
CA PRO A 78 -1.91 7.84 -15.05
C PRO A 78 -1.93 7.67 -16.58
N THR A 79 -2.74 8.48 -17.25
CA THR A 79 -2.93 8.39 -18.71
C THR A 79 -1.86 9.14 -19.50
N GLY A 80 -1.04 9.95 -18.83
CA GLY A 80 -0.10 10.88 -19.46
C GLY A 80 -0.79 12.13 -20.02
N ASN A 81 -2.07 12.33 -19.72
CA ASN A 81 -2.84 13.50 -20.12
C ASN A 81 -3.31 14.25 -18.87
N ALA A 82 -2.72 15.43 -18.63
CA ALA A 82 -2.95 16.21 -17.42
C ALA A 82 -4.43 16.50 -17.13
N SER A 83 -5.25 16.79 -18.15
CA SER A 83 -6.67 17.07 -17.97
C SER A 83 -7.45 15.83 -17.55
N LYS A 84 -7.15 14.67 -18.15
CA LYS A 84 -7.79 13.39 -17.77
C LYS A 84 -7.33 12.94 -16.38
N ASP A 85 -6.04 13.08 -16.11
CA ASP A 85 -5.43 12.64 -14.86
C ASP A 85 -5.92 13.48 -13.66
N LYS A 86 -6.20 14.78 -13.88
CA LYS A 86 -6.87 15.60 -12.88
C LYS A 86 -8.27 15.07 -12.51
N VAL A 87 -9.09 14.73 -13.50
CA VAL A 87 -10.43 14.16 -13.26
C VAL A 87 -10.34 12.80 -12.54
N ARG A 88 -9.36 11.97 -12.90
CA ARG A 88 -9.11 10.69 -12.24
C ARG A 88 -8.66 10.88 -10.78
N ALA A 89 -7.77 11.83 -10.51
CA ALA A 89 -7.33 12.16 -9.16
C ALA A 89 -8.50 12.65 -8.29
N GLU A 90 -9.35 13.54 -8.83
CA GLU A 90 -10.56 14.00 -8.13
C GLU A 90 -11.52 12.84 -7.81
N ARG A 91 -11.70 11.91 -8.76
CA ARG A 91 -12.51 10.70 -8.55
C ARG A 91 -11.91 9.79 -7.47
N LEU A 92 -10.59 9.62 -7.45
CA LEU A 92 -9.91 8.84 -6.42
C LEU A 92 -10.07 9.48 -5.03
N ILE A 93 -9.95 10.81 -4.92
CA ILE A 93 -10.23 11.53 -3.67
C ILE A 93 -11.67 11.28 -3.21
N GLU A 94 -12.65 11.35 -4.12
CA GLU A 94 -14.05 11.05 -3.78
C GLU A 94 -14.22 9.62 -3.24
N ILE A 95 -13.56 8.62 -3.84
CA ILE A 95 -13.59 7.24 -3.37
C ILE A 95 -12.95 7.12 -1.98
N VAL A 96 -11.83 7.81 -1.75
CA VAL A 96 -11.15 7.86 -0.44
C VAL A 96 -12.08 8.36 0.67
N GLU A 97 -12.91 9.36 0.38
CA GLU A 97 -13.81 9.95 1.37
C GLU A 97 -15.14 9.18 1.54
N THR A 98 -15.66 8.61 0.45
CA THR A 98 -17.04 8.07 0.44
C THR A 98 -17.12 6.55 0.49
N LYS A 99 -16.02 5.82 0.23
CA LYS A 99 -16.01 4.36 0.09
C LYS A 99 -14.96 3.70 1.02
N PRO A 100 -15.25 3.53 2.32
CA PRO A 100 -14.27 3.02 3.31
C PRO A 100 -13.59 1.70 2.94
N LEU A 101 -14.32 0.77 2.32
CA LEU A 101 -13.78 -0.53 1.90
C LEU A 101 -12.68 -0.40 0.82
N PHE A 102 -12.72 0.69 0.04
CA PHE A 102 -11.83 0.93 -1.10
C PHE A 102 -10.89 2.11 -0.89
N ALA A 103 -11.12 2.90 0.17
CA ALA A 103 -10.41 4.14 0.43
C ALA A 103 -8.90 3.94 0.44
N TYR A 104 -8.43 2.83 1.01
CA TYR A 104 -7.02 2.51 1.04
C TYR A 104 -6.41 2.26 -0.35
N HIS A 105 -7.09 1.47 -1.18
CA HIS A 105 -6.63 1.19 -2.54
C HIS A 105 -6.66 2.45 -3.40
N ALA A 106 -7.72 3.24 -3.27
CA ALA A 106 -7.85 4.53 -3.96
C ALA A 106 -6.77 5.52 -3.51
N LEU A 107 -6.45 5.59 -2.22
CA LEU A 107 -5.41 6.47 -1.70
C LEU A 107 -4.02 6.07 -2.19
N TYR A 108 -3.74 4.77 -2.26
CA TYR A 108 -2.47 4.28 -2.82
C TYR A 108 -2.37 4.59 -4.31
N THR A 109 -3.42 4.36 -5.09
CA THR A 109 -3.43 4.73 -6.52
C THR A 109 -3.33 6.26 -6.71
N LEU A 110 -3.96 7.05 -5.84
CA LEU A 110 -3.94 8.51 -5.91
C LEU A 110 -2.52 9.07 -5.79
N ASP A 111 -1.64 8.41 -5.05
CA ASP A 111 -0.25 8.84 -4.86
C ASP A 111 0.48 9.08 -6.20
N ASP A 112 0.28 8.19 -7.19
CA ASP A 112 0.88 8.31 -8.53
C ASP A 112 0.36 9.52 -9.34
N TYR A 113 -0.79 10.07 -8.95
CA TYR A 113 -1.37 11.26 -9.55
C TYR A 113 -0.95 12.57 -8.85
N LEU A 114 -0.25 12.50 -7.70
CA LEU A 114 0.15 13.68 -6.94
C LEU A 114 1.55 14.17 -7.37
N PRO A 115 1.66 15.27 -8.13
CA PRO A 115 2.97 15.81 -8.48
C PRO A 115 3.62 16.48 -7.27
N VAL A 116 4.94 16.38 -7.19
CA VAL A 116 5.76 17.05 -6.17
C VAL A 116 5.94 18.51 -6.55
N ASN A 117 5.00 19.35 -6.12
CA ASN A 117 5.03 20.79 -6.31
C ASN A 117 4.23 21.51 -5.20
N ARG A 118 4.22 22.85 -5.22
CA ARG A 118 3.54 23.66 -4.20
C ARG A 118 2.01 23.74 -4.35
N ASP A 119 1.44 23.23 -5.44
CA ASP A 119 0.01 23.31 -5.69
C ASP A 119 -0.75 22.41 -4.72
N ASN A 120 -1.79 22.95 -4.07
CA ASN A 120 -2.63 22.24 -3.09
C ASN A 120 -1.82 21.50 -2.01
N LEU A 121 -0.64 22.02 -1.64
CA LEU A 121 0.34 21.33 -0.82
C LEU A 121 -0.21 20.80 0.51
N ARG A 122 -1.06 21.58 1.18
CA ARG A 122 -1.71 21.17 2.43
C ARG A 122 -2.59 19.92 2.25
N GLN A 123 -3.32 19.85 1.14
CA GLN A 123 -4.16 18.68 0.84
C GLN A 123 -3.29 17.46 0.51
N LYS A 124 -2.22 17.64 -0.29
CA LYS A 124 -1.28 16.57 -0.60
C LYS A 124 -0.64 16.00 0.66
N LEU A 125 -0.13 16.86 1.55
CA LEU A 125 0.43 16.42 2.83
C LEU A 125 -0.58 15.67 3.70
N ALA A 126 -1.85 16.10 3.75
CA ALA A 126 -2.88 15.38 4.50
C ALA A 126 -3.19 13.99 3.91
N LEU A 127 -3.13 13.85 2.57
CA LEU A 127 -3.28 12.56 1.89
C LEU A 127 -2.07 11.65 2.15
N GLU A 128 -0.85 12.19 2.06
CA GLU A 128 0.39 11.48 2.39
C GLU A 128 0.44 11.04 3.85
N ASP A 129 0.02 11.89 4.79
CA ASP A 129 -0.03 11.55 6.21
C ASP A 129 -0.96 10.35 6.45
N ARG A 130 -2.10 10.29 5.75
CA ARG A 130 -3.00 9.13 5.80
C ARG A 130 -2.37 7.91 5.16
N LEU A 131 -1.71 8.04 4.01
CA LEU A 131 -1.13 6.90 3.30
C LEU A 131 0.02 6.27 4.10
N THR A 132 0.94 7.11 4.56
CA THR A 132 2.14 6.69 5.31
C THR A 132 1.83 6.13 6.70
N ALA A 133 0.68 6.48 7.30
CA ALA A 133 0.21 5.85 8.54
C ALA A 133 -0.08 4.34 8.36
N PHE A 134 -0.43 3.91 7.16
CA PHE A 134 -0.72 2.50 6.85
C PHE A 134 0.38 1.81 6.04
N ARG A 135 1.04 2.54 5.13
CA ARG A 135 1.98 1.96 4.16
C ARG A 135 3.20 2.88 3.95
N PRO A 136 4.14 2.94 4.91
CA PRO A 136 5.33 3.79 4.82
C PRO A 136 6.38 3.21 3.87
N TYR A 137 6.05 3.12 2.57
CA TYR A 137 6.96 2.62 1.55
C TYR A 137 8.03 3.67 1.19
N PRO A 138 9.23 3.24 0.76
CA PRO A 138 10.36 4.15 0.57
C PRO A 138 10.07 5.33 -0.38
N ASP A 139 9.46 5.05 -1.52
CA ASP A 139 9.06 6.02 -2.55
C ASP A 139 8.02 7.03 -2.04
N VAL A 140 6.98 6.54 -1.34
CA VAL A 140 5.96 7.38 -0.71
C VAL A 140 6.59 8.28 0.36
N MET A 141 7.49 7.74 1.18
CA MET A 141 8.17 8.49 2.22
C MET A 141 9.15 9.54 1.67
N LEU A 142 9.81 9.26 0.54
CA LEU A 142 10.62 10.25 -0.18
C LEU A 142 9.73 11.39 -0.67
N LYS A 143 8.61 11.08 -1.33
CA LYS A 143 7.65 12.06 -1.81
C LYS A 143 7.11 12.93 -0.67
N ARG A 144 6.74 12.34 0.46
CA ARG A 144 6.35 13.05 1.68
C ARG A 144 7.44 14.02 2.14
N ALA A 145 8.69 13.57 2.24
CA ALA A 145 9.81 14.44 2.63
C ALA A 145 9.99 15.62 1.66
N GLN A 146 9.82 15.39 0.35
CA GLN A 146 9.85 16.47 -0.64
C GLN A 146 8.71 17.47 -0.42
N LEU A 147 7.48 17.01 -0.18
CA LEU A 147 6.34 17.88 0.10
C LEU A 147 6.49 18.66 1.42
N GLU A 148 7.03 18.04 2.46
CA GLU A 148 7.34 18.69 3.74
C GLU A 148 8.37 19.82 3.53
N LEU A 149 9.39 19.58 2.72
CA LEU A 149 10.39 20.60 2.39
C LEU A 149 9.80 21.76 1.59
N LEU A 150 8.91 21.47 0.63
CA LEU A 150 8.18 22.49 -0.12
C LEU A 150 7.26 23.33 0.77
N ALA A 151 6.80 22.77 1.90
CA ALA A 151 5.98 23.45 2.89
C ALA A 151 6.79 24.33 3.85
N GLY A 152 8.13 24.31 3.73
CA GLY A 152 9.04 25.01 4.65
C GLY A 152 9.36 24.22 5.92
N GLU A 153 8.83 23.00 6.06
CA GLU A 153 9.01 22.13 7.23
C GLU A 153 10.31 21.33 7.10
N ARG A 154 11.43 22.03 6.97
CA ARG A 154 12.74 21.42 6.65
C ARG A 154 13.16 20.36 7.67
N GLU A 155 13.05 20.65 8.97
CA GLU A 155 13.46 19.71 10.02
C GLU A 155 12.64 18.42 9.96
N LYS A 156 11.33 18.55 9.70
CA LYS A 156 10.42 17.42 9.52
C LYS A 156 10.81 16.58 8.30
N ALA A 157 11.06 17.22 7.17
CA ALA A 157 11.49 16.55 5.94
C ALA A 157 12.80 15.76 6.13
N GLU A 158 13.78 16.36 6.80
CA GLU A 158 15.05 15.70 7.12
C GLU A 158 14.82 14.50 8.07
N GLN A 159 13.97 14.64 9.09
CA GLN A 159 13.63 13.55 10.00
C GLN A 159 12.89 12.40 9.31
N THR A 160 11.91 12.70 8.46
CA THR A 160 11.17 11.74 7.64
C THR A 160 12.14 10.91 6.81
N LEU A 161 13.08 11.55 6.12
CA LEU A 161 14.03 10.85 5.26
C LEU A 161 15.06 10.02 6.05
N ARG A 162 15.58 10.55 7.18
CA ARG A 162 16.50 9.80 8.05
C ARG A 162 15.84 8.54 8.61
N THR A 163 14.59 8.65 9.05
CA THR A 163 13.82 7.51 9.57
C THR A 163 13.56 6.47 8.48
N THR A 164 13.25 6.94 7.26
CA THR A 164 13.05 6.08 6.10
C THR A 164 14.31 5.30 5.75
N LEU A 165 15.45 5.97 5.65
CA LEU A 165 16.73 5.33 5.30
C LEU A 165 17.34 4.49 6.42
N ALA A 166 16.94 4.72 7.67
CA ALA A 166 17.26 3.80 8.76
C ALA A 166 16.55 2.44 8.57
N SER A 167 15.33 2.44 8.05
CA SER A 167 14.54 1.23 7.77
C SER A 167 14.88 0.61 6.41
N PHE A 168 15.15 1.43 5.40
CA PHE A 168 15.35 1.04 4.00
C PHE A 168 16.65 1.60 3.41
N PRO A 169 17.82 1.26 3.98
CA PRO A 169 19.09 1.92 3.61
C PRO A 169 19.49 1.69 2.15
N THR A 170 19.12 0.57 1.54
CA THR A 170 19.45 0.26 0.13
C THR A 170 18.75 1.16 -0.89
N TYR A 171 17.71 1.90 -0.49
CA TYR A 171 17.00 2.85 -1.35
C TYR A 171 17.74 4.19 -1.50
N ALA A 172 18.81 4.41 -0.74
CA ALA A 172 19.57 5.65 -0.78
C ALA A 172 20.06 6.02 -2.19
N GLY A 173 20.49 5.03 -2.99
CA GLY A 173 20.90 5.24 -4.38
C GLY A 173 19.73 5.70 -5.26
N GLN A 174 18.62 4.97 -5.22
CA GLN A 174 17.39 5.34 -5.96
C GLN A 174 16.87 6.73 -5.57
N PHE A 175 16.96 7.09 -4.29
CA PHE A 175 16.57 8.42 -3.83
C PHE A 175 17.46 9.52 -4.39
N LEU A 176 18.77 9.29 -4.50
CA LEU A 176 19.69 10.23 -5.14
C LEU A 176 19.33 10.44 -6.62
N GLU A 177 19.06 9.36 -7.36
CA GLU A 177 18.61 9.44 -8.76
C GLU A 177 17.29 10.21 -8.88
N THR A 178 16.32 9.93 -7.99
CA THR A 178 14.99 10.55 -8.02
C THR A 178 15.05 12.04 -7.69
N LEU A 179 15.88 12.44 -6.73
CA LEU A 179 16.04 13.84 -6.35
C LEU A 179 16.77 14.62 -7.46
N GLY A 180 17.75 13.99 -8.11
CA GLY A 180 18.59 14.62 -9.14
C GLY A 180 19.33 15.87 -8.65
N ASP A 181 20.17 16.46 -9.49
CA ASP A 181 21.01 17.62 -9.10
C ASP A 181 20.45 18.97 -9.57
N GLN A 182 19.35 18.97 -10.33
CA GLN A 182 18.86 20.17 -11.01
C GLN A 182 18.12 21.15 -10.07
N ASP A 183 17.40 20.63 -9.08
CA ASP A 183 16.65 21.47 -8.14
C ASP A 183 17.45 21.66 -6.84
N PRO A 184 17.92 22.89 -6.52
CA PRO A 184 18.65 23.16 -5.30
C PRO A 184 17.80 22.98 -4.04
N ALA A 185 16.46 23.01 -4.14
CA ALA A 185 15.58 22.76 -3.01
C ALA A 185 15.82 21.39 -2.38
N TRP A 186 16.21 20.38 -3.17
CA TRP A 186 16.43 19.01 -2.70
C TRP A 186 17.76 18.77 -2.01
N GLU A 187 18.64 19.77 -1.92
CA GLU A 187 19.97 19.61 -1.33
C GLU A 187 19.98 19.01 0.08
N PRO A 188 19.09 19.41 1.01
CA PRO A 188 19.03 18.80 2.34
C PRO A 188 18.74 17.29 2.30
N LEU A 189 17.85 16.88 1.39
CA LEU A 189 17.46 15.48 1.22
C LEU A 189 18.57 14.68 0.53
N ARG A 190 19.19 15.24 -0.52
CA ARG A 190 20.33 14.63 -1.21
C ARG A 190 21.48 14.34 -0.26
N ARG A 191 21.83 15.31 0.61
CA ARG A 191 22.88 15.14 1.62
C ARG A 191 22.61 13.93 2.51
N ILE A 192 21.37 13.79 3.00
CA ILE A 192 20.96 12.66 3.86
C ILE A 192 21.03 11.33 3.08
N SER A 193 20.52 11.30 1.85
CA SER A 193 20.59 10.11 1.00
C SER A 193 22.04 9.72 0.71
N ARG A 194 22.93 10.68 0.44
CA ARG A 194 24.37 10.44 0.21
C ARG A 194 25.06 9.90 1.46
N GLU A 195 24.82 10.50 2.63
CA GLU A 195 25.32 10.01 3.92
C GLU A 195 24.91 8.55 4.18
N ALA A 196 23.68 8.17 3.83
CA ALA A 196 23.20 6.80 3.98
C ALA A 196 23.83 5.86 2.93
N TYR A 197 23.93 6.31 1.68
CA TYR A 197 24.51 5.55 0.57
C TYR A 197 25.98 5.21 0.80
N ASP A 198 26.77 6.18 1.28
CA ASP A 198 28.21 5.98 1.52
C ASP A 198 28.48 4.96 2.63
N LYS A 199 27.54 4.83 3.59
CA LYS A 199 27.60 3.81 4.65
C LYS A 199 27.23 2.41 4.16
N LEU A 200 26.65 2.27 2.96
CA LEU A 200 26.30 0.95 2.43
C LEU A 200 27.55 0.14 2.10
N PRO A 201 27.52 -1.18 2.33
CA PRO A 201 28.50 -2.11 1.77
C PRO A 201 28.58 -1.98 0.25
N ALA A 202 29.77 -2.13 -0.33
CA ALA A 202 30.01 -1.93 -1.77
C ALA A 202 29.03 -2.71 -2.68
N LYS A 203 28.64 -3.93 -2.30
CA LYS A 203 27.68 -4.75 -3.06
C LYS A 203 26.27 -4.17 -3.16
N PHE A 204 25.93 -3.18 -2.33
CA PHE A 204 24.63 -2.51 -2.30
C PHE A 204 24.69 -1.07 -2.82
N ARG A 205 25.87 -0.63 -3.29
CA ARG A 205 26.04 0.68 -3.92
C ARG A 205 25.66 0.54 -5.39
N THR A 206 24.45 0.97 -5.72
CA THR A 206 23.79 0.74 -7.02
C THR A 206 24.01 1.83 -8.06
N LEU A 207 24.51 3.01 -7.67
CA LEU A 207 24.83 4.09 -8.60
C LEU A 207 26.05 3.69 -9.43
N GLN A 208 25.94 3.82 -10.76
CA GLN A 208 27.10 3.75 -11.64
C GLN A 208 27.96 5.00 -11.41
N GLU A 209 29.27 4.80 -11.23
CA GLU A 209 30.27 5.88 -11.14
C GLU A 209 30.36 6.69 -12.44
#